data_AF-A0A974BCK0-F1
#
_entry.id   AF-A0A974BCK0-F1
#
_cell.length_a   1.000
_cell.length_b   1.000
_cell.length_c   1.000
_cell.angle_alpha   90.00
_cell.angle_beta   90.00
_cell.angle_gamma   90.00
#
_symmetry.space_group_name_H-M   'P 1'
#
loop_
_entity.id
_entity.type
_entity.pdbx_description
1 polymer ?
#
loop_
_entity_poly.entity_id
_entity_poly.type
_entity_poly.pdbx_seq_one_letter_code
_entity_poly.pdbx_strand_id
1 'polypeptide(L)' 'FTTFFSQLPDPAIEDQGKEYIRPILHQYAAVCVRCPDYGTRTNTVVLIDSQGQVTFTERNMINADVNQWKTSTYEFKLHS' A
#
# COMPACT_ATOMS: atom_id res chain seq x y z
N PHE A 1 0.24 -12.27 12.42
CA PHE A 1 -0.12 -11.00 11.74
C PHE A 1 -1.57 -10.69 12.06
N THR A 2 -1.85 -9.64 12.81
CA THR A 2 -3.23 -9.21 13.07
C THR A 2 -3.51 -8.02 12.17
N THR A 3 -4.17 -8.27 11.05
CA THR A 3 -4.68 -7.20 10.19
C THR A 3 -6.00 -6.71 10.79
N PHE A 4 -6.05 -5.44 11.19
CA PHE A 4 -7.34 -4.81 11.46
C PHE A 4 -7.95 -4.50 10.09
N PHE A 5 -8.88 -5.34 9.65
CA PHE A 5 -9.82 -5.01 8.56
C PHE A 5 -10.84 -3.99 9.11
N SER A 6 -10.35 -2.83 9.56
CA SER A 6 -11.23 -1.66 9.70
C SER A 6 -11.71 -1.30 8.30
N GLN A 7 -13.02 -1.04 8.17
CA GLN A 7 -13.77 -0.82 6.93
C GLN A 7 -12.91 -0.26 5.78
N LEU A 8 -12.81 -1.03 4.70
CA LEU A 8 -12.34 -0.52 3.42
C LEU A 8 -13.52 0.13 2.70
N PRO A 9 -13.33 1.32 2.08
CA PRO A 9 -12.11 2.12 2.05
C PRO A 9 -11.88 2.91 3.36
N ASP A 10 -10.62 3.26 3.67
CA ASP A 10 -10.27 4.03 4.88
C ASP A 10 -11.04 5.37 4.91
N PRO A 11 -11.83 5.67 5.97
CA PRO A 11 -12.60 6.90 6.06
C PRO A 11 -11.76 8.18 5.92
N ALA A 12 -10.48 8.14 6.28
CA ALA A 12 -9.58 9.29 6.12
C ALA A 12 -9.29 9.62 4.65
N ILE A 13 -9.45 8.66 3.73
CA ILE A 13 -9.27 8.88 2.28
C ILE A 13 -10.34 9.84 1.74
N GLU A 14 -11.59 9.69 2.20
CA GLU A 14 -12.67 10.61 1.82
C GLU A 14 -12.44 12.03 2.34
N ASP A 15 -11.96 12.17 3.58
CA ASP A 15 -11.70 13.48 4.21
C ASP A 15 -10.56 14.24 3.48
N GLN A 16 -9.51 13.50 3.07
CA GLN A 16 -8.37 14.08 2.35
C GLN A 16 -8.69 14.42 0.89
N GLY A 17 -9.44 13.57 0.19
CA GLY A 17 -9.72 13.72 -1.24
C GLY A 17 -11.02 14.47 -1.58
N LYS A 18 -11.90 14.68 -0.59
CA LYS A 18 -13.19 15.37 -0.71
C LYS A 18 -14.03 14.85 -1.89
N GLU A 19 -14.52 15.73 -2.75
CA GLU A 19 -15.38 15.35 -3.89
C GLU A 19 -14.62 14.62 -5.00
N TYR A 20 -13.31 14.82 -5.13
CA TYR A 20 -12.51 14.25 -6.21
C TYR A 20 -12.27 12.75 -6.07
N ILE A 21 -12.25 12.23 -4.84
CA ILE A 21 -11.96 10.82 -4.58
C ILE A 21 -13.20 9.93 -4.66
N ARG A 22 -14.41 10.49 -4.45
CA ARG A 22 -15.68 9.75 -4.44
C ARG A 22 -15.89 8.82 -5.65
N PRO A 23 -15.60 9.22 -6.91
CA PRO A 23 -15.83 8.37 -8.07
C PRO A 23 -14.93 7.12 -8.10
N ILE A 24 -13.74 7.20 -7.49
CA ILE A 24 -12.70 6.17 -7.57
C ILE A 24 -12.43 5.50 -6.22
N LEU A 25 -13.14 5.89 -5.16
CA LEU A 25 -12.90 5.45 -3.80
C LEU A 25 -12.97 3.91 -3.66
N HIS A 26 -13.90 3.28 -4.37
CA HIS A 26 -14.05 1.82 -4.41
C HIS A 26 -12.85 1.08 -5.03
N GLN A 27 -11.94 1.80 -5.70
CA GLN A 27 -10.73 1.25 -6.31
C GLN A 27 -9.53 1.29 -5.37
N TYR A 28 -9.63 2.01 -4.25
CA TYR A 28 -8.55 2.14 -3.27
C TYR A 28 -8.81 1.24 -2.06
N ALA A 29 -7.78 0.49 -1.68
CA ALA A 29 -7.72 -0.19 -0.40
C ALA A 29 -6.38 0.13 0.27
N ALA A 30 -6.42 0.48 1.55
CA ALA A 30 -5.23 0.70 2.37
C ALA A 30 -5.26 -0.27 3.55
N VAL A 31 -4.18 -1.04 3.71
CA VAL A 31 -4.04 -1.98 4.84
C VAL A 31 -2.83 -1.57 5.65
N CYS A 32 -3.06 -1.15 6.90
CA CYS A 32 -1.98 -0.93 7.87
C CYS A 32 -1.69 -2.24 8.60
N VAL A 33 -0.54 -2.85 8.30
CA VAL A 33 -0.08 -4.04 9.02
C VAL A 33 0.68 -3.60 10.27
N ARG A 34 0.11 -3.89 11.46
CA ARG A 34 0.79 -3.71 12.75
C ARG A 34 1.26 -5.06 13.26
N CYS A 35 2.56 -5.22 13.42
CA CYS A 35 3.14 -6.39 14.06
C CYS A 35 4.28 -5.90 14.98
N PRO A 36 4.42 -6.43 16.22
CA PRO A 36 5.38 -5.94 17.20
C PRO A 36 6.82 -5.84 16.68
N ASP A 37 7.19 -6.76 15.78
CA ASP A 37 8.53 -6.84 15.18
C ASP A 37 8.58 -6.29 13.74
N TYR A 38 7.46 -5.77 13.23
CA TYR A 38 7.36 -5.18 11.90
C TYR A 38 7.42 -3.66 12.00
N GLY A 39 8.59 -3.10 11.69
CA GLY A 39 8.87 -1.67 11.80
C GLY A 39 8.58 -0.88 10.52
N THR A 40 8.53 0.45 10.67
CA THR A 40 8.34 1.47 9.62
C THR A 40 9.47 1.58 8.58
N ARG A 41 10.38 0.61 8.55
CA ARG A 41 11.58 0.61 7.70
C ARG A 41 11.27 0.23 6.25
N THR A 42 10.09 -0.31 6.01
CA THR A 42 9.62 -0.74 4.69
C THR A 42 8.26 -0.12 4.40
N ASN A 43 8.15 0.57 3.27
CA ASN A 43 6.88 1.00 2.70
C ASN A 43 6.60 0.18 1.43
N THR A 44 5.38 -0.33 1.31
CA THR A 44 4.98 -1.15 0.16
C THR A 44 3.72 -0.57 -0.45
N VAL A 45 3.74 -0.39 -1.77
CA VAL A 45 2.59 0.02 -2.58
C VAL A 45 2.34 -1.08 -3.61
N VAL A 46 1.10 -1.56 -3.66
CA VAL A 46 0.68 -2.55 -4.65
C VAL A 46 -0.43 -1.92 -5.48
N LEU A 47 -0.18 -1.75 -6.77
CA LEU A 47 -1.17 -1.31 -7.74
C LEU A 47 -1.63 -2.52 -8.54
N ILE A 48 -2.94 -2.72 -8.65
CA ILE A 48 -3.53 -3.79 -9.45
C ILE A 48 -4.52 -3.11 -10.39
N ASP A 49 -4.33 -3.26 -11.68
CA ASP A 49 -5.25 -2.70 -12.67
C ASP A 49 -6.43 -3.64 -12.97
N SER A 50 -7.36 -3.17 -13.81
CA SER A 50 -8.53 -3.94 -14.22
C SER A 50 -8.21 -5.19 -15.07
N GLN A 51 -6.98 -5.32 -15.58
CA GLN A 51 -6.51 -6.47 -16.35
C GLN A 51 -5.73 -7.47 -15.48
N GLY A 52 -5.62 -7.20 -14.18
CA GLY A 52 -4.85 -8.00 -13.23
C GLY A 52 -3.34 -7.82 -13.35
N GLN A 53 -2.87 -6.76 -14.02
CA GLN A 53 -1.47 -6.38 -13.99
C GLN A 53 -1.15 -5.76 -12.63
N VAL A 54 -0.08 -6.24 -12.01
CA VAL A 54 0.37 -5.80 -10.69
C VAL A 54 1.68 -5.03 -10.85
N THR A 55 1.75 -3.88 -10.19
CA THR A 55 2.99 -3.17 -9.90
C THR A 55 3.19 -3.17 -8.39
N PHE A 56 4.12 -3.98 -7.91
CA PHE A 56 4.53 -4.04 -6.51
C PHE A 56 5.79 -3.19 -6.35
N THR A 57 5.70 -2.11 -5.58
CA THR A 57 6.86 -1.27 -5.24
C THR A 57 7.10 -1.34 -3.75
N GLU A 58 8.32 -1.68 -3.37
CA GLU A 58 8.79 -1.61 -2.00
C GLU A 58 9.94 -0.62 -1.87
N ARG A 59 9.92 0.14 -0.77
CA ARG A 59 10.98 1.05 -0.37
C ARG A 59 11.48 0.65 1.00
N ASN A 60 12.71 0.14 1.05
CA ASN A 60 13.36 -0.43 2.22
C ASN A 60 14.48 0.49 2.72
N MET A 61 14.53 0.75 4.02
CA MET A 61 15.63 1.44 4.70
C MET A 61 16.80 0.48 4.89
N ILE A 62 17.98 0.85 4.40
CA ILE A 62 19.19 0.00 4.49
C ILE A 62 19.86 0.25 5.84
N ASN A 63 20.19 -0.82 6.57
CA ASN A 63 20.96 -0.76 7.83
C ASN A 63 20.38 0.22 8.89
N ALA A 64 19.08 0.47 8.86
CA ALA A 64 18.39 1.46 9.70
C ALA A 64 18.93 2.90 9.56
N ASP A 65 19.59 3.25 8.44
CA ASP A 65 20.00 4.61 8.11
C ASP A 65 18.89 5.33 7.33
N VAL A 66 18.33 6.39 7.94
CA VAL A 66 17.24 7.20 7.35
C VAL A 66 17.63 7.92 6.06
N ASN A 67 18.92 7.98 5.73
CA ASN A 67 19.40 8.57 4.48
C ASN A 67 19.60 7.53 3.38
N GLN A 68 19.60 6.23 3.71
CA GLN A 68 19.83 5.15 2.75
C GLN A 68 18.57 4.35 2.51
N TRP A 69 18.02 4.50 1.32
CA TRP A 69 16.82 3.79 0.89
C TRP A 69 17.10 3.01 -0.39
N LYS A 70 16.59 1.78 -0.44
CA LYS A 70 16.51 0.98 -1.66
C LYS A 70 15.06 0.88 -2.09
N THR A 71 14.77 1.28 -3.32
CA THR A 71 13.49 1.03 -3.96
C THR A 71 13.62 -0.17 -4.88
N SER A 72 12.64 -1.07 -4.86
CA SER A 72 12.55 -2.20 -5.78
C SER A 72 11.12 -2.29 -6.30
N THR A 73 11.00 -2.44 -7.62
CA THR A 73 9.71 -2.52 -8.31
C THR A 73 9.65 -3.82 -9.08
N TYR A 74 8.53 -4.50 -8.94
CA TYR A 74 8.27 -5.80 -9.52
C TYR A 74 6.94 -5.72 -10.26
N GLU A 75 6.94 -6.20 -11.50
CA GLU A 75 5.77 -6.20 -12.36
C GLU A 75 5.44 -7.64 -12.72
N PHE A 76 4.20 -8.05 -12.44
CA PHE A 76 3.72 -9.40 -12.73
C PHE A 76 2.21 -9.40 -12.90
N LYS A 77 1.67 -10.44 -13.53
CA LYS A 77 0.23 -10.57 -13.76
C LYS A 77 -0.34 -11.61 -12.80
N LEU A 78 -1.51 -11.32 -12.21
CA LEU A 78 -2.22 -12.32 -11.42
C LEU A 78 -2.66 -13.46 -12.33
N HIS A 79 -2.32 -14.70 -11.96
CA HIS A 79 -2.86 -15.88 -12.61
C HIS A 79 -4.26 -16.16 -12.03
N SER A 80 -5.22 -16.39 -12.93
CA SER A 80 -6.58 -16.83 -12.61
C SER A 80 -6.62 -18.30 -12.22
#